data_AF-A0A1G0CFA7-F1
#
_entry.id   AF-A0A1G0CFA7-F1
#
_cell.length_a   1.000
_cell.length_b   1.000
_cell.length_c   1.000
_cell.angle_alpha   90.00
_cell.angle_beta   90.00
_cell.angle_gamma   90.00
#
_symmetry.space_group_name_H-M   'P 1'
#
loop_
_entity.id
_entity.type
_entity.pdbx_description
1 polymer ?
#
loop_
_entity_poly.entity_id
_entity_poly.type
_entity_poly.pdbx_seq_one_letter_code
_entity_poly.pdbx_strand_id
1 'polypeptide(L)' 'MKNSAWSFSIGFDRAKTDPKRLVAKFHDQYTVKYNEGLELVTILHYDQATIDRVTVDKDILVEQRTCQTIRMVMKNK' A
#
# COMPACT_ATOMS: atom_id res chain seq x y z
N MET A 1 8.35 1.52 1.25
CA MET A 1 8.67 2.17 -0.03
C MET A 1 8.87 1.09 -1.07
N LYS A 2 8.21 1.17 -2.23
CA LYS A 2 8.52 0.38 -3.43
C LYS A 2 9.11 1.33 -4.46
N ASN A 3 10.21 0.95 -5.10
CA ASN A 3 10.89 1.79 -6.09
C ASN A 3 11.13 1.01 -7.39
N SER A 4 11.02 1.70 -8.51
CA SER A 4 11.41 1.27 -9.85
C SER A 4 12.34 2.32 -10.45
N ALA A 5 12.93 2.07 -11.62
CA ALA A 5 13.77 3.08 -12.27
C ALA A 5 13.01 4.37 -12.63
N TRP A 6 11.67 4.31 -12.75
CA TRP A 6 10.84 5.42 -13.23
C TRP A 6 9.90 6.00 -12.15
N SER A 7 9.49 5.20 -11.17
CA SER A 7 8.46 5.60 -10.21
C SER A 7 8.64 4.92 -8.86
N PHE A 8 8.14 5.56 -7.81
CA PHE A 8 8.13 4.99 -6.48
C PHE A 8 6.77 5.17 -5.81
N SER A 9 6.51 4.33 -4.80
CA SER A 9 5.35 4.42 -3.94
C SER A 9 5.77 4.38 -2.48
N ILE A 10 5.21 5.29 -1.68
CA ILE A 10 5.45 5.42 -0.25
C ILE A 10 4.12 5.30 0.50
N GLY A 11 4.15 4.63 1.65
CA GLY A 11 3.06 4.61 2.61
C GLY A 11 3.50 5.37 3.84
N PHE A 12 2.59 6.15 4.42
CA PHE A 12 2.82 6.96 5.61
C PHE A 12 1.60 6.92 6.50
N ASP A 13 1.82 7.17 7.79
CA ASP A 13 0.77 7.27 8.78
C ASP A 13 0.07 8.63 8.64
N ARG A 14 -1.23 8.60 8.38
CA ARG A 14 -2.04 9.82 8.21
C ARG A 14 -2.05 10.70 9.46
N ALA A 15 -1.95 10.11 10.66
CA ALA A 15 -1.92 10.88 11.91
C ALA A 15 -0.62 11.69 12.05
N LYS A 16 0.46 11.25 11.40
CA LYS A 16 1.80 11.85 11.51
C LYS A 16 2.20 12.66 10.28
N THR A 17 1.43 12.58 9.20
CA THR A 17 1.85 13.13 7.90
C THR A 17 0.65 13.63 7.12
N ASP A 18 0.71 14.91 6.74
CA ASP A 18 -0.25 15.54 5.83
C ASP A 18 0.14 15.27 4.37
N PRO A 19 -0.65 14.52 3.59
CA PRO A 19 -0.36 14.26 2.20
C PRO A 19 -0.41 15.51 1.33
N LYS A 20 -1.14 16.57 1.70
CA LYS A 20 -1.15 17.80 0.90
C LYS A 20 0.24 18.43 0.85
N ARG A 21 0.94 18.43 1.99
CA ARG A 21 2.34 18.88 2.07
C ARG A 21 3.29 18.00 1.24
N LEU A 22 3.07 16.69 1.25
CA LEU A 22 3.86 15.76 0.42
C LEU A 22 3.63 16.00 -1.07
N VAL A 23 2.38 16.13 -1.50
CA VAL A 23 2.02 16.42 -2.89
C VAL A 23 2.69 17.71 -3.33
N ALA A 24 2.55 18.79 -2.55
CA ALA A 24 3.19 20.07 -2.86
C ALA A 24 4.72 19.97 -3.01
N LYS A 25 5.38 19.15 -2.17
CA LYS A 25 6.84 18.97 -2.23
C LYS A 25 7.31 18.20 -3.48
N PHE A 26 6.51 17.27 -3.98
CA PHE A 26 6.91 16.39 -5.09
C PHE A 26 6.32 16.81 -6.44
N HIS A 27 5.34 17.70 -6.46
CA HIS A 27 4.59 18.08 -7.67
C HIS A 27 5.47 18.64 -8.79
N ASP A 28 6.54 19.36 -8.46
CA ASP A 28 7.42 19.99 -9.47
C ASP A 28 8.23 18.97 -10.28
N GLN A 29 8.47 17.78 -9.73
CA GLN A 29 9.32 16.75 -10.35
C GLN A 29 8.54 15.48 -10.72
N TYR A 30 7.35 15.28 -10.15
CA TYR A 30 6.59 14.04 -10.30
C TYR A 30 5.10 14.32 -10.45
N THR A 31 4.43 13.50 -11.27
CA THR A 31 2.97 13.39 -11.19
C THR A 31 2.61 12.59 -9.94
N VAL A 32 2.09 13.27 -8.92
CA VAL A 32 1.77 12.65 -7.63
C VAL A 32 0.32 12.19 -7.60
N LYS A 33 0.10 10.91 -7.25
CA LYS A 33 -1.22 10.34 -6.94
C LYS A 33 -1.14 9.67 -5.57
N TYR A 34 -2.22 9.74 -4.79
CA TYR A 34 -2.29 9.06 -3.50
C TYR A 34 -3.70 8.55 -3.23
N ASN A 35 -3.80 7.54 -2.36
CA ASN A 35 -5.05 6.96 -1.90
C ASN A 35 -5.15 7.12 -0.37
N GLU A 36 -6.38 7.21 0.14
CA GLU A 36 -6.69 7.25 1.57
C GLU A 36 -7.61 6.11 1.96
N GLY A 37 -7.78 5.90 3.27
CA GLY A 37 -8.59 4.80 3.80
C GLY A 37 -7.98 3.43 3.50
N LEU A 38 -6.64 3.36 3.51
CA LEU A 38 -5.91 2.13 3.20
C LEU A 38 -5.63 1.32 4.45
N GLU A 39 -5.66 0.01 4.28
CA GLU A 39 -5.24 -0.97 5.27
C GLU A 39 -3.97 -1.66 4.78
N LEU A 40 -3.00 -1.82 5.69
CA LEU A 40 -1.80 -2.59 5.42
C LEU A 40 -1.82 -3.88 6.24
N VAL A 41 -1.84 -5.02 5.56
CA VAL A 41 -1.77 -6.33 6.20
C VAL A 41 -0.50 -7.04 5.80
N THR A 42 0.10 -7.75 6.77
CA THR A 42 1.22 -8.67 6.54
C THR A 42 0.87 -10.00 7.19
N ILE A 43 0.89 -11.08 6.41
CA ILE A 43 0.64 -12.44 6.89
C ILE A 43 1.94 -13.22 6.79
N LEU A 44 2.36 -13.81 7.91
CA LEU A 44 3.53 -14.70 8.01
C LEU A 44 3.08 -16.16 7.83
N HIS A 45 3.90 -16.98 7.18
CA HIS A 45 3.61 -18.38 6.87
C HIS A 45 2.20 -18.57 6.27
N TYR A 46 1.87 -17.71 5.30
CA TYR A 46 0.52 -17.67 4.75
C TYR A 46 0.15 -18.98 4.07
N ASP A 47 -1.15 -19.27 4.07
CA ASP A 47 -1.80 -20.19 3.15
C ASP A 47 -2.90 -19.45 2.39
N GLN A 48 -3.46 -20.09 1.37
CA GLN A 48 -4.50 -19.47 0.55
C GLN A 48 -5.77 -19.18 1.37
N ALA A 49 -6.15 -20.08 2.27
CA ALA A 49 -7.35 -19.91 3.12
C ALA A 49 -7.26 -18.65 4.00
N THR A 50 -6.09 -18.35 4.56
CA THR A 50 -5.86 -17.15 5.37
C THR A 50 -5.90 -15.90 4.51
N ILE A 51 -5.34 -15.94 3.29
CA ILE A 51 -5.42 -14.82 2.35
C ILE A 51 -6.89 -14.52 2.02
N ASP A 52 -7.65 -15.53 1.59
CA ASP A 52 -9.05 -15.37 1.18
C ASP A 52 -9.91 -14.80 2.31
N ARG A 53 -9.70 -15.27 3.55
CA ARG A 53 -10.42 -14.75 4.73
C ARG A 53 -10.12 -13.28 5.02
N VAL A 54 -8.90 -12.82 4.75
CA VAL A 54 -8.45 -11.45 5.07
C VAL A 54 -8.81 -10.47 3.95
N THR A 55 -8.99 -10.96 2.72
CA THR A 55 -9.26 -10.14 1.54
C THR A 55 -10.75 -10.02 1.19
N VAL A 56 -11.64 -10.59 2.01
CA VAL A 56 -13.10 -10.44 1.86
C VAL A 56 -13.49 -8.97 1.82
N ASP A 57 -14.25 -8.58 0.80
CA ASP A 57 -14.72 -7.20 0.56
C ASP A 57 -13.60 -6.15 0.51
N LYS A 58 -12.39 -6.57 0.13
CA LYS A 58 -11.25 -5.68 -0.10
C LYS A 58 -10.89 -5.60 -1.58
N ASP A 59 -10.48 -4.41 -2.00
CA ASP A 59 -9.71 -4.20 -3.21
C ASP A 59 -8.22 -4.18 -2.87
N ILE A 60 -7.46 -5.09 -3.49
CA ILE A 60 -6.00 -5.17 -3.29
C ILE A 60 -5.33 -4.24 -4.30
N LEU A 61 -4.69 -3.19 -3.79
CA LEU A 61 -4.00 -2.19 -4.62
C LEU A 61 -2.54 -2.58 -4.90
N VAL A 62 -1.90 -3.18 -3.90
CA VAL A 62 -0.50 -3.60 -3.99
C VAL A 62 -0.33 -4.91 -3.25
N GLU A 63 0.21 -5.91 -3.93
CA GLU A 63 0.68 -7.16 -3.32
C GLU A 63 2.21 -7.22 -3.35
N GLN A 64 2.79 -7.79 -2.29
CA GLN A 64 4.18 -8.26 -2.24
C GLN A 64 4.19 -9.63 -1.61
N ARG A 65 4.75 -10.59 -2.34
CA ARG A 65 4.84 -11.98 -1.89
C ARG A 65 6.29 -12.41 -1.86
N THR A 66 6.66 -13.08 -0.79
CA THR A 66 7.88 -13.87 -0.64
C THR A 66 7.47 -15.30 -0.30
N CYS A 67 8.42 -16.23 -0.17
CA CYS A 67 8.10 -17.61 0.21
C CYS A 67 7.39 -17.74 1.56
N GLN A 68 7.62 -16.80 2.48
CA GLN A 68 7.11 -16.89 3.86
C GLN A 68 6.12 -15.78 4.20
N THR A 69 6.07 -14.70 3.42
CA THR A 69 5.28 -13.52 3.77
C THR A 69 4.50 -13.01 2.59
N ILE A 70 3.27 -12.58 2.86
CA ILE A 70 2.50 -11.77 1.93
C ILE A 70 2.16 -10.45 2.62
N ARG A 71 2.40 -9.35 1.92
CA ARG A 71 2.08 -8.00 2.36
C ARG A 71 1.16 -7.35 1.34
N MET A 72 0.01 -6.88 1.80
CA MET A 72 -1.03 -6.32 0.95
C MET A 72 -1.40 -4.92 1.44
N VAL A 73 -1.53 -3.99 0.49
CA VAL A 73 -2.19 -2.70 0.71
C VAL A 73 -3.58 -2.81 0.10
N MET A 74 -4.59 -2.61 0.93
CA MET A 74 -5.98 -2.91 0.62
C MET A 74 -6.86 -1.71 0.92
N LYS A 75 -8.04 -1.69 0.31
CA LYS A 75 -9.11 -0.71 0.59
C LYS A 75 -10.43 -1.46 0.70
N ASN A 76 -11.33 -1.01 1.57
CA ASN A 76 -12.71 -1.52 1.56
C ASN A 76 -13.38 -1.18 0.22
N LYS A 77 -14.14 -2.14 -0.30
CA LYS A 77 -15.05 -1.93 -1.43
C LYS A 77 -16.19 -0.98 -1.07
#